data_AF-A0ABD5DCA1-F1
#
_entry.id   AF-A0ABD5DCA1-F1
#
_cell.length_a   1.000
_cell.length_b   1.000
_cell.length_c   1.000
_cell.angle_alpha   90.00
_cell.angle_beta   90.00
_cell.angle_gamma   90.00
#
_symmetry.space_group_name_H-M   'P 1'
#
loop_
_entity.id
_entity.type
_entity.pdbx_description
1 polymer ?
#
loop_
_entity_poly.entity_id
_entity_poly.type
_entity_poly.pdbx_seq_one_letter_code
_entity_poly.pdbx_strand_id
1 'polypeptide(L)'
;DSKGVADYHTPTNGGIQKLKFINEPNLYRIIFRSNKTEALNFQNWVFAEVLPSIRKTGSYSARQSAYEELNRLCMQEKVSKDKGTFHSLGMHRRKYEKHLNAKRIQTCKANLQIAFDGLHHE
;
A
#
# COMPACT_ATOMS: atom_id res chain seq x y z
N ASP A 1 -0.01 30.39 -15.57
CA ASP A 1 -0.72 29.15 -15.23
C ASP A 1 -2.03 29.12 -15.98
N SER A 2 -2.50 28.00 -16.50
CA SER A 2 -3.92 27.99 -16.90
C SER A 2 -4.70 26.75 -16.57
N LYS A 3 -4.08 25.56 -16.49
CA LYS A 3 -4.79 24.32 -16.13
C LYS A 3 -3.97 23.32 -15.31
N GLY A 4 -2.86 23.73 -14.66
CA GLY A 4 -2.04 22.82 -13.85
C GLY A 4 -1.07 21.94 -14.66
N VAL A 5 -0.54 22.48 -15.76
CA VAL A 5 0.53 21.89 -16.57
C VAL A 5 1.59 22.98 -16.78
N ALA A 6 2.84 22.65 -16.52
CA ALA A 6 3.96 23.59 -16.64
C ALA A 6 5.17 22.90 -17.29
N ASP A 7 5.87 23.63 -18.14
CA ASP A 7 7.14 23.16 -18.71
C ASP A 7 8.29 23.76 -17.90
N TYR A 8 9.25 22.94 -17.50
CA TYR A 8 10.45 23.36 -16.77
C TYR A 8 11.72 22.85 -17.46
N HIS A 9 12.77 23.66 -17.42
CA HIS A 9 14.11 23.23 -17.78
C HIS A 9 14.75 22.54 -16.58
N THR A 10 14.85 21.22 -16.63
CA THR A 10 15.29 20.38 -15.53
C THR A 10 16.66 19.79 -15.85
N PRO A 11 17.67 19.92 -14.97
CA PRO A 11 18.93 19.20 -15.09
C PRO A 11 18.68 17.69 -14.99
N THR A 12 19.22 16.94 -15.94
CA THR A 12 19.18 15.47 -15.96
C THR A 12 20.57 14.93 -16.29
N ASN A 13 20.77 13.61 -16.24
CA ASN A 13 22.05 12.98 -16.61
C ASN A 13 22.47 13.27 -18.07
N GLY A 14 21.53 13.67 -18.94
CA GLY A 14 21.79 14.07 -20.33
C GLY A 14 21.90 15.59 -20.54
N GLY A 15 22.01 16.40 -19.48
CA GLY A 15 22.00 17.86 -19.54
C GLY A 15 20.63 18.48 -19.19
N ILE A 16 20.47 19.77 -19.47
CA ILE A 16 19.22 20.49 -19.20
C ILE A 16 18.17 20.09 -20.25
N GLN A 17 17.10 19.44 -19.80
CA GLN A 17 16.00 19.00 -20.65
C GLN A 17 14.71 19.76 -20.31
N LYS A 18 13.90 20.07 -21.33
CA LYS A 18 12.58 20.65 -21.13
C LYS A 18 11.59 19.53 -20.78
N LEU A 19 11.17 19.45 -19.51
CA LEU A 19 10.24 18.45 -19.00
C LEU A 19 8.87 19.07 -18.71
N LYS A 20 7.82 18.25 -18.85
CA LYS A 20 6.45 18.64 -18.54
C LYS A 20 6.04 18.14 -17.17
N PHE A 21 5.67 19.07 -16.30
CA PHE A 21 5.15 18.81 -14.97
C PHE A 21 3.64 19.02 -14.96
N ILE A 22 2.96 18.22 -14.16
CA ILE A 22 1.51 18.24 -13.99
C ILE A 22 1.18 18.30 -12.51
N ASN A 23 0.08 18.97 -12.17
CA ASN A 23 -0.44 18.94 -10.82
C ASN A 23 -1.24 17.64 -10.55
N GLU A 24 -1.56 17.43 -9.28
CA GLU A 24 -2.26 16.24 -8.81
C GLU A 24 -3.64 16.00 -9.49
N PRO A 25 -4.52 17.01 -9.68
CA PRO A 25 -5.75 16.82 -10.44
C PRO A 25 -5.53 16.26 -11.86
N ASN A 26 -4.50 16.73 -12.56
CA ASN A 26 -4.16 16.22 -13.89
C ASN A 26 -3.50 14.84 -13.85
N LEU A 27 -2.72 14.56 -12.81
CA LEU A 27 -2.18 13.22 -12.56
C LEU A 27 -3.32 12.20 -12.47
N TYR A 28 -4.33 12.46 -11.63
CA TYR A 28 -5.48 11.56 -11.52
C TYR A 28 -6.24 11.41 -12.84
N ARG A 29 -6.47 12.52 -13.56
CA ARG A 29 -7.11 12.47 -14.89
C ARG A 29 -6.37 11.57 -15.89
N ILE A 30 -5.04 11.58 -15.85
CA ILE A 30 -4.21 10.73 -16.71
C ILE A 30 -4.30 9.28 -16.25
N ILE A 31 -4.18 9.02 -14.94
CA ILE A 31 -4.27 7.66 -14.40
C ILE A 31 -5.59 7.01 -14.78
N PHE A 32 -6.73 7.68 -14.60
CA PHE A 32 -8.06 7.13 -14.92
C PHE A 32 -8.35 6.98 -16.42
N ARG A 33 -7.49 7.50 -17.29
CA ARG A 33 -7.59 7.32 -18.75
C ARG A 33 -6.55 6.34 -19.30
N SER A 34 -5.58 5.96 -18.48
CA SER A 34 -4.46 5.12 -18.87
C SER A 34 -4.83 3.64 -18.82
N ASN A 35 -4.30 2.89 -19.80
CA ASN A 35 -4.39 1.42 -19.87
C ASN A 35 -3.11 0.72 -19.38
N LYS A 36 -2.12 1.47 -18.87
CA LYS A 36 -0.90 0.88 -18.29
C LYS A 36 -1.23 0.07 -17.03
N THR A 37 -0.53 -1.04 -16.83
CA THR A 37 -0.74 -1.96 -15.70
C THR A 37 -0.65 -1.25 -14.35
N GLU A 38 0.32 -0.34 -14.18
CA GLU A 38 0.49 0.42 -12.94
C GLU A 38 -0.69 1.36 -12.68
N ALA A 39 -1.21 1.99 -13.74
CA ALA A 39 -2.38 2.84 -13.64
C ALA A 39 -3.64 2.03 -13.33
N LEU A 40 -3.80 0.85 -13.94
CA LEU A 40 -4.92 -0.05 -13.65
C LEU A 40 -4.89 -0.57 -12.20
N ASN A 41 -3.71 -0.90 -11.68
CA ASN A 41 -3.57 -1.32 -10.28
C ASN A 41 -4.01 -0.21 -9.32
N PHE A 42 -3.59 1.04 -9.59
CA PHE A 42 -4.04 2.19 -8.80
C PHE A 42 -5.56 2.41 -8.91
N GLN A 43 -6.11 2.36 -10.14
CA GLN A 43 -7.56 2.49 -10.37
C GLN A 43 -8.35 1.44 -9.59
N ASN A 44 -7.93 0.17 -9.67
CA ASN A 44 -8.58 -0.93 -8.98
C ASN A 44 -8.56 -0.73 -7.46
N TRP A 45 -7.43 -0.32 -6.90
CA TRP A 45 -7.33 0.00 -5.47
C TRP A 45 -8.26 1.15 -5.08
N VAL A 46 -8.29 2.24 -5.87
CA VAL A 46 -9.20 3.37 -5.61
C VAL A 46 -10.66 2.95 -5.67
N PHE A 47 -11.05 2.16 -6.66
CA PHE A 47 -12.44 1.75 -6.88
C PHE A 47 -12.93 0.67 -5.93
N ALA A 48 -12.07 -0.27 -5.53
CA ALA A 48 -12.44 -1.38 -4.66
C ALA A 48 -12.35 -1.02 -3.17
N GLU A 49 -11.39 -0.18 -2.79
CA GLU A 49 -11.10 0.12 -1.39
C GLU A 49 -11.42 1.57 -1.03
N VAL A 50 -10.79 2.54 -1.69
CA VAL A 50 -10.81 3.95 -1.25
C VAL A 50 -12.20 4.57 -1.38
N LEU A 51 -12.76 4.62 -2.61
CA LEU A 51 -14.05 5.26 -2.84
C LEU A 51 -15.21 4.55 -2.11
N PRO A 52 -15.29 3.21 -2.08
CA PRO A 52 -16.33 2.54 -1.30
C PRO A 52 -16.23 2.83 0.21
N SER A 53 -15.02 2.96 0.76
CA SER A 53 -14.82 3.33 2.16
C SER A 53 -15.34 4.74 2.42
N ILE A 54 -14.87 5.73 1.64
CA ILE A 54 -15.33 7.13 1.76
C ILE A 54 -16.85 7.22 1.62
N ARG A 55 -17.45 6.52 0.65
CA ARG A 55 -18.92 6.52 0.46
C ARG A 55 -19.67 5.98 1.69
N LYS A 56 -19.13 4.98 2.38
CA LYS A 56 -19.79 4.31 3.51
C LYS A 56 -19.56 5.04 4.84
N THR A 57 -18.35 5.51 5.08
CA THR A 57 -17.90 6.02 6.39
C THR A 57 -17.66 7.52 6.39
N GLY A 58 -17.64 8.16 5.22
CA GLY A 58 -17.29 9.57 5.05
C GLY A 58 -15.78 9.84 5.02
N SER A 59 -14.93 8.82 5.17
CA SER A 59 -13.48 8.99 5.24
C SER A 59 -12.71 7.74 4.77
N TYR A 60 -11.42 7.92 4.47
CA TYR A 60 -10.48 6.84 4.24
C TYR A 60 -9.22 7.08 5.06
N SER A 61 -8.81 6.08 5.85
CA SER A 61 -7.60 6.12 6.67
C SER A 61 -6.68 4.97 6.28
N ALA A 62 -5.68 5.28 5.45
CA ALA A 62 -4.67 4.30 5.04
C ALA A 62 -3.93 3.71 6.25
N ARG A 63 -3.66 4.56 7.27
CA ARG A 63 -3.05 4.13 8.53
C ARG A 63 -3.91 3.09 9.23
N GLN A 64 -5.21 3.36 9.38
CA GLN A 64 -6.13 2.43 10.04
C GLN A 64 -6.25 1.10 9.27
N SER A 65 -6.44 1.14 7.95
CA SER A 65 -6.53 -0.06 7.10
C SER A 65 -5.29 -0.97 7.29
N ALA A 66 -4.10 -0.37 7.28
CA ALA A 66 -2.84 -1.10 7.44
C ALA A 66 -2.63 -1.67 8.86
N TYR A 67 -3.02 -0.96 9.93
CA TYR A 67 -3.00 -1.52 11.29
C TYR A 67 -4.05 -2.62 11.48
N GLU A 68 -5.23 -2.52 10.87
CA GLU A 68 -6.24 -3.56 10.89
C GLU A 68 -5.76 -4.85 10.22
N GLU A 69 -5.08 -4.74 9.08
CA GLU A 69 -4.45 -5.90 8.41
C GLU A 69 -3.37 -6.55 9.31
N LEU A 70 -2.49 -5.73 9.90
CA LEU A 70 -1.47 -6.22 10.84
C LEU A 70 -2.12 -6.95 12.04
N ASN A 71 -3.16 -6.37 12.63
CA ASN A 71 -3.90 -6.96 13.74
C ASN A 71 -4.54 -8.29 13.34
N ARG A 72 -5.12 -8.37 12.14
CA ARG A 72 -5.70 -9.61 11.60
C ARG A 72 -4.64 -10.71 11.45
N LEU A 73 -3.47 -10.39 10.89
CA LEU A 73 -2.35 -11.34 10.76
C LEU A 73 -1.85 -11.83 12.12
N CYS A 74 -1.67 -10.92 13.08
CA CYS A 74 -1.27 -11.28 14.44
C CYS A 74 -2.32 -12.18 15.14
N MET A 75 -3.62 -11.92 14.95
CA MET A 75 -4.68 -12.77 15.50
C MET A 75 -4.69 -14.16 14.87
N GLN A 76 -4.54 -14.27 13.55
CA GLN A 76 -4.46 -15.57 12.85
C GLN A 76 -3.30 -16.43 13.35
N GLU A 77 -2.14 -15.82 13.65
CA GLU A 77 -1.00 -16.54 14.21
C GLU A 77 -1.30 -17.07 15.63
N LYS A 78 -1.98 -16.28 16.48
CA LYS A 78 -2.37 -16.68 17.83
C LYS A 78 -3.37 -17.84 17.80
N VAL A 79 -4.46 -17.73 17.03
CA VAL A 79 -5.45 -18.82 16.89
C VAL A 79 -4.83 -20.10 16.33
N SER A 80 -3.82 -19.97 15.47
CA SER A 80 -3.10 -21.13 14.95
C SER A 80 -2.30 -21.85 16.05
N LYS A 81 -1.80 -21.16 17.09
CA LYS A 81 -1.05 -21.77 18.20
C LYS A 81 -1.93 -22.72 19.02
N ASP A 82 -3.21 -22.39 19.18
CA ASP A 82 -4.15 -23.13 20.02
C ASP A 82 -4.69 -24.41 19.36
N LYS A 83 -4.64 -24.53 18.03
CA LYS A 83 -5.08 -25.73 17.26
C LYS A 83 -4.08 -26.90 17.26
N GLY A 84 -3.09 -26.90 18.14
CA GLY A 84 -2.02 -27.88 18.13
C GLY A 84 -2.43 -29.24 18.69
N THR A 85 -2.95 -30.15 17.86
CA THR A 85 -2.93 -31.58 18.17
C THR A 85 -2.86 -32.43 16.90
N PHE A 86 -1.92 -33.38 16.92
CA PHE A 86 -1.86 -34.64 16.17
C PHE A 86 -1.09 -34.69 14.81
N HIS A 87 -0.05 -35.53 14.81
CA HIS A 87 0.83 -36.02 13.72
C HIS A 87 2.04 -35.20 13.23
N SER A 88 3.17 -35.90 13.14
CA SER A 88 4.52 -35.44 12.78
C SER A 88 4.64 -34.81 11.38
N LEU A 89 3.89 -35.29 10.39
CA LEU A 89 3.86 -34.71 9.03
C LEU A 89 3.23 -33.31 8.99
N GLY A 90 2.30 -33.01 9.90
CA GLY A 90 1.70 -31.68 10.05
C GLY A 90 2.68 -30.63 10.62
N MET A 91 3.73 -31.07 11.31
CA MET A 91 4.66 -30.17 12.02
C MET A 91 5.57 -29.37 11.08
N HIS A 92 6.05 -29.98 9.99
CA HIS A 92 6.91 -29.28 9.02
C HIS A 92 6.16 -28.17 8.27
N ARG A 93 4.95 -28.48 7.78
CA ARG A 93 4.08 -27.50 7.13
C ARG A 93 3.72 -26.35 8.08
N ARG A 94 3.35 -26.68 9.32
CA ARG A 94 3.05 -25.68 10.36
C ARG A 94 4.26 -24.79 10.69
N LYS A 95 5.47 -25.36 10.75
CA LYS A 95 6.71 -24.59 10.98
C LYS A 95 6.96 -23.60 9.85
N TYR A 96 6.76 -24.03 8.60
CA TYR A 96 6.86 -23.16 7.42
C TYR A 96 5.80 -22.05 7.44
N GLU A 97 4.52 -22.38 7.67
CA GLU A 97 3.43 -21.39 7.73
C GLU A 97 3.64 -20.37 8.86
N LYS A 98 4.11 -20.82 10.03
CA LYS A 98 4.46 -19.94 11.15
C LYS A 98 5.60 -18.99 10.78
N HIS A 99 6.66 -19.51 10.15
CA HIS A 99 7.77 -18.69 9.70
C HIS A 99 7.33 -17.65 8.65
N LEU A 100 6.51 -18.06 7.68
CA LEU A 100 5.98 -17.17 6.65
C LEU A 100 5.11 -16.07 7.26
N ASN A 101 4.20 -16.40 8.18
CA ASN A 101 3.38 -15.42 8.87
C ASN A 101 4.21 -14.45 9.73
N ALA A 102 5.24 -14.94 10.44
CA ALA A 102 6.14 -14.07 11.19
C ALA A 102 6.87 -13.07 10.28
N LYS A 103 7.33 -13.52 9.11
CA LYS A 103 7.95 -12.66 8.10
C LYS A 103 6.96 -11.61 7.58
N ARG A 104 5.72 -12.02 7.28
CA ARG A 104 4.64 -11.09 6.84
C ARG A 104 4.35 -10.03 7.90
N ILE A 105 4.23 -10.42 9.16
CA ILE A 105 4.00 -9.49 10.29
C ILE A 105 5.17 -8.50 10.40
N GLN A 106 6.41 -8.97 10.31
CA GLN A 106 7.59 -8.11 10.36
C GLN A 106 7.63 -7.12 9.19
N THR A 107 7.35 -7.58 7.97
CA THR A 107 7.28 -6.70 6.79
C THR A 107 6.17 -5.67 6.92
N CYS A 108 4.96 -6.06 7.37
CA CYS A 108 3.87 -5.10 7.57
C CYS A 108 4.23 -4.04 8.62
N LYS A 109 4.86 -4.44 9.74
CA LYS A 109 5.36 -3.49 10.76
C LYS A 109 6.39 -2.52 10.20
N ALA A 110 7.36 -3.03 9.43
CA ALA A 110 8.39 -2.19 8.83
C ALA A 110 7.80 -1.21 7.81
N ASN A 111 6.88 -1.67 6.95
CA ASN A 111 6.21 -0.83 5.97
C ASN A 111 5.36 0.26 6.64
N LEU A 112 4.64 -0.09 7.72
CA LEU A 112 3.90 0.87 8.54
C LEU A 112 4.83 1.93 9.13
N GLN A 113 5.98 1.50 9.67
CA GLN A 113 6.94 2.42 10.26
C GLN A 113 7.48 3.41 9.22
N ILE A 114 7.92 2.89 8.07
CA ILE A 114 8.45 3.71 6.97
C ILE A 114 7.40 4.68 6.42
N ALA A 115 6.16 4.22 6.28
CA ALA A 115 5.10 5.02 5.67
C ALA A 115 4.57 6.14 6.56
N PHE A 116 4.65 6.00 7.89
CA PHE A 116 3.91 6.87 8.81
C PHE A 116 4.73 7.58 9.89
N ASP A 117 5.99 7.18 10.17
CA ASP A 117 6.78 7.82 11.23
C ASP A 117 7.54 9.09 10.78
N GLY A 118 7.48 9.45 9.50
CA GLY A 118 7.94 10.76 9.01
C GLY A 118 6.96 11.92 9.26
N LEU A 119 5.77 11.65 9.83
CA LEU A 119 4.69 12.64 10.00
C LEU A 119 4.66 13.29 11.41
N HIS A 120 5.66 13.05 12.25
CA HIS A 120 5.77 13.64 13.59
C HIS A 120 6.75 14.81 13.68
N HIS A 121 7.17 15.37 12.54
CA HIS A 121 7.92 16.63 12.47
C HIS A 121 7.18 17.65 11.63
N GLU A 122 6.06 18.15 12.16
CA GLU A 122 5.53 19.50 11.94
C GLU A 122 4.64 19.89 13.12
#